data_AF-A0A6B3FWW8-F1
#
_entry.id   AF-A0A6B3FWW8-F1
#
_cell.length_a   1.000
_cell.length_b   1.000
_cell.length_c   1.000
_cell.angle_alpha   90.00
_cell.angle_beta   90.00
_cell.angle_gamma   90.00
#
_symmetry.space_group_name_H-M   'P 1'
#
loop_
_entity.id
_entity.type
_entity.pdbx_description
1 polymer ?
#
loop_
_entity_poly.entity_id
_entity_poly.type
_entity_poly.pdbx_seq_one_letter_code
_entity_poly.pdbx_strand_id
1 'polypeptide(L)'
;MAGFVASSLPKKVAAQYDVIGFDPRGVGKSTPALNCLPGHFDPVRPDSVPTSYRAERVNRDRAESFARACGEKHGDVLPYMDTVSAAKDLDVIRRALGSRQLNYFGYSYGTYLGAVYAKLYPERVRRLVLDSVVDPDDVWYEGNLGQDYAFDDRHKAFAAWVAKNDATYGLGTDPARVEAAWYRMRADVARKPAGGTVGASELEDTFLPGGYYNGYWPYLAEAFAAYVKDRDAEALVEVYENFGAVDASGDNGYSVYTAVQCRDAGWPERWSTWRNDSRRIHKKAPFMTWNNTWYNA
;
A
#
# COMPACT_ATOMS: atom_id res chain seq x y z
N MET A 1 -3.38 -17.27 1.79
CA MET A 1 -3.89 -16.55 2.97
C MET A 1 -4.67 -17.44 3.96
N ALA A 2 -5.71 -18.18 3.55
CA ALA A 2 -6.55 -18.96 4.47
C ALA A 2 -5.79 -19.91 5.42
N GLY A 3 -4.83 -20.68 4.90
CA GLY A 3 -4.00 -21.57 5.73
C GLY A 3 -3.18 -20.83 6.78
N PHE A 4 -2.64 -19.65 6.45
CA PHE A 4 -1.90 -18.80 7.38
C PHE A 4 -2.81 -18.24 8.48
N VAL A 5 -4.03 -17.80 8.12
CA VAL A 5 -5.02 -17.35 9.11
C VAL A 5 -5.40 -18.51 10.03
N ALA A 6 -5.72 -19.67 9.47
CA ALA A 6 -6.08 -20.86 10.24
C ALA A 6 -4.97 -21.28 11.23
N SER A 7 -3.70 -21.22 10.83
CA SER A 7 -2.57 -21.54 11.71
C SER A 7 -2.29 -20.48 12.77
N SER A 8 -2.70 -19.23 12.53
CA SER A 8 -2.48 -18.11 13.45
C SER A 8 -3.60 -17.98 14.50
N LEU A 9 -4.76 -18.60 14.27
CA LEU A 9 -5.86 -18.61 15.22
C LEU A 9 -5.55 -19.52 16.42
N PRO A 10 -6.03 -19.20 17.64
CA PRO A 10 -5.99 -20.13 18.75
C PRO A 10 -6.61 -21.48 18.35
N LYS A 11 -5.95 -22.60 18.67
CA LYS A 11 -6.39 -23.95 18.25
C LYS A 11 -7.86 -24.23 18.55
N LYS A 12 -8.37 -23.75 19.68
CA LYS A 12 -9.78 -23.89 20.08
C LYS A 12 -10.74 -23.16 19.15
N VAL A 13 -10.33 -22.04 18.53
CA VAL A 13 -11.12 -21.28 17.56
C VAL A 13 -11.04 -21.94 16.18
N ALA A 14 -9.82 -22.26 15.72
CA ALA A 14 -9.63 -22.91 14.42
C ALA A 14 -10.40 -24.24 14.30
N ALA A 15 -10.54 -24.99 15.40
CA ALA A 15 -11.32 -26.24 15.43
C ALA A 15 -12.84 -26.05 15.32
N GLN A 16 -13.37 -24.81 15.39
CA GLN A 16 -14.81 -24.51 15.39
C GLN A 16 -15.32 -24.02 14.04
N TYR A 17 -14.42 -23.70 13.10
CA TYR A 17 -14.77 -23.06 11.84
C TYR A 17 -13.97 -23.66 10.69
N ASP A 18 -14.63 -23.83 9.54
CA ASP A 18 -13.94 -23.93 8.28
C ASP A 18 -13.37 -22.54 7.92
N VAL A 19 -12.05 -22.44 7.81
CA VAL A 19 -11.38 -21.18 7.45
C VAL A 19 -11.31 -21.06 5.93
N ILE A 20 -12.19 -20.25 5.38
CA ILE A 20 -12.36 -20.09 3.93
C ILE A 20 -11.85 -18.70 3.52
N GLY A 21 -10.88 -18.69 2.61
CA GLY A 21 -10.47 -17.50 1.87
C GLY A 21 -10.96 -17.59 0.44
N PHE A 22 -11.21 -16.45 -0.18
CA PHE A 22 -11.54 -16.35 -1.59
C PHE A 22 -10.77 -15.19 -2.19
N ASP A 23 -10.47 -15.28 -3.49
CA ASP A 23 -9.92 -14.16 -4.24
C ASP A 23 -11.11 -13.30 -4.72
N PRO A 24 -11.22 -12.02 -4.33
CA PRO A 24 -12.25 -11.14 -4.87
C PRO A 24 -12.20 -11.06 -6.40
N ARG A 25 -13.28 -10.57 -7.03
CA ARG A 25 -13.31 -10.27 -8.46
C ARG A 25 -12.06 -9.50 -8.88
N GLY A 26 -11.42 -9.92 -9.97
CA GLY A 26 -10.19 -9.31 -10.46
C GLY A 26 -8.89 -9.73 -9.77
N VAL A 27 -8.94 -10.41 -8.63
CA VAL A 27 -7.77 -10.76 -7.82
C VAL A 27 -7.30 -12.17 -8.13
N GLY A 28 -5.99 -12.39 -8.19
CA GLY A 28 -5.37 -13.71 -8.12
C GLY A 28 -5.94 -14.70 -9.14
N LYS A 29 -6.64 -15.72 -8.64
CA LYS A 29 -7.23 -16.79 -9.47
C LYS A 29 -8.67 -16.52 -9.92
N SER A 30 -9.30 -15.43 -9.50
CA SER A 30 -10.61 -15.02 -10.00
C SER A 30 -10.49 -14.54 -11.45
N THR A 31 -11.42 -14.98 -12.31
CA THR A 31 -11.37 -14.69 -13.75
C THR A 31 -12.38 -13.60 -14.12
N PRO A 32 -11.96 -12.55 -14.87
CA PRO A 32 -10.58 -12.28 -15.28
C PRO A 32 -9.73 -11.72 -14.13
N ALA A 33 -8.45 -12.09 -14.09
CA ALA A 33 -7.48 -11.45 -13.20
C ALA A 33 -7.01 -10.14 -13.83
N LEU A 34 -7.11 -9.04 -13.09
CA LEU A 34 -6.78 -7.72 -13.60
C LEU A 34 -5.26 -7.55 -13.70
N ASN A 35 -4.80 -7.01 -14.81
CA ASN A 35 -3.46 -6.48 -14.95
C ASN A 35 -3.55 -5.40 -16.03
N CYS A 36 -3.52 -4.13 -15.63
CA CYS A 36 -3.73 -3.02 -16.55
C CYS A 36 -2.50 -2.74 -17.41
N LEU A 37 -1.34 -2.58 -16.76
CA LEU A 37 -0.08 -2.23 -17.40
C LEU A 37 1.07 -2.95 -16.68
N PRO A 38 1.50 -4.13 -17.16
CA PRO A 38 2.61 -4.87 -16.58
C PRO A 38 3.89 -4.02 -16.54
N GLY A 39 4.68 -4.16 -15.48
CA GLY A 39 5.94 -3.41 -15.34
C GLY A 39 5.74 -1.92 -15.08
N HIS A 40 4.54 -1.49 -14.67
CA HIS A 40 4.29 -0.10 -14.30
C HIS A 40 5.30 0.35 -13.23
N PHE A 41 5.63 -0.52 -12.29
CA PHE A 41 6.58 -0.27 -11.20
C PHE A 41 8.04 -0.66 -11.51
N ASP A 42 8.38 -0.96 -12.76
CA ASP A 42 9.76 -1.31 -13.10
C ASP A 42 10.74 -0.17 -12.74
N PRO A 43 11.85 -0.48 -12.05
CA PRO A 43 12.86 0.50 -11.71
C PRO A 43 13.69 0.89 -12.96
N VAL A 44 14.27 2.08 -13.03
CA VAL A 44 14.23 3.17 -12.04
C VAL A 44 13.08 4.13 -12.36
N ARG A 45 12.17 4.36 -11.41
CA ARG A 45 11.06 5.29 -11.62
C ARG A 45 11.51 6.75 -11.45
N PRO A 46 10.77 7.71 -12.04
CA PRO A 46 10.96 9.13 -11.75
C PRO A 46 10.86 9.40 -10.24
N ASP A 47 11.63 10.36 -9.73
CA ASP A 47 11.53 10.79 -8.32
C ASP A 47 10.09 11.19 -8.00
N SER A 48 9.54 10.58 -6.94
CA SER A 48 8.19 10.82 -6.47
C SER A 48 8.02 12.26 -5.99
N VAL A 49 9.04 12.93 -5.44
CA VAL A 49 8.90 14.30 -4.95
C VAL A 49 9.19 15.30 -6.09
N PRO A 50 8.17 15.99 -6.62
CA PRO A 50 8.36 16.86 -7.78
C PRO A 50 9.14 18.12 -7.39
N THR A 51 10.34 18.28 -7.97
CA THR A 51 11.16 19.49 -7.83
C THR A 51 10.78 20.60 -8.82
N SER A 52 9.91 20.31 -9.79
CA SER A 52 9.42 21.25 -10.80
C SER A 52 8.09 20.79 -11.38
N TYR A 53 7.36 21.68 -12.05
CA TYR A 53 6.15 21.30 -12.81
C TYR A 53 6.42 20.29 -13.92
N ARG A 54 7.65 20.23 -14.46
CA ARG A 54 8.04 19.22 -15.45
C ARG A 54 8.14 17.84 -14.79
N ALA A 55 8.81 17.74 -13.65
CA ALA A 55 8.92 16.49 -12.90
C ALA A 55 7.53 15.99 -12.44
N GLU A 56 6.70 16.92 -11.96
CA GLU A 56 5.31 16.64 -11.60
C GLU A 56 4.49 16.08 -12.78
N ARG A 57 4.64 16.69 -13.96
CA ARG A 57 3.97 16.21 -15.18
C ARG A 57 4.41 14.79 -15.57
N VAL A 58 5.69 14.44 -15.43
CA VAL A 58 6.19 13.09 -15.75
C VAL A 58 5.49 12.03 -14.92
N ASN A 59 5.36 12.23 -13.60
CA ASN A 59 4.65 11.28 -12.74
C ASN A 59 3.14 11.22 -13.06
N ARG A 60 2.52 12.37 -13.31
CA ARG A 60 1.10 12.42 -13.69
C ARG A 60 0.84 11.70 -15.01
N ASP A 61 1.67 11.91 -16.03
CA ASP A 61 1.52 11.27 -17.34
C ASP A 61 1.72 9.74 -17.23
N ARG A 62 2.53 9.27 -16.26
CA ARG A 62 2.67 7.84 -15.91
C ARG A 62 1.42 7.27 -15.22
N ALA A 63 0.78 8.03 -14.32
CA ALA A 63 -0.50 7.62 -13.72
C ALA A 63 -1.63 7.58 -14.78
N GLU A 64 -1.71 8.61 -15.63
CA GLU A 64 -2.69 8.68 -16.72
C GLU A 64 -2.52 7.55 -17.74
N SER A 65 -1.28 7.17 -18.07
CA SER A 65 -1.03 6.05 -18.97
C SER A 65 -1.48 4.71 -18.40
N PHE A 66 -1.31 4.50 -17.10
CA PHE A 66 -1.83 3.33 -16.39
C PHE A 66 -3.37 3.29 -16.42
N ALA A 67 -4.02 4.41 -16.06
CA ALA A 67 -5.48 4.51 -16.06
C ALA A 67 -6.08 4.25 -17.46
N ARG A 68 -5.47 4.80 -18.51
CA ARG A 68 -5.87 4.53 -19.90
C ARG A 68 -5.71 3.06 -20.27
N ALA A 69 -4.59 2.43 -19.92
CA ALA A 69 -4.37 1.01 -20.17
C ALA A 69 -5.40 0.12 -19.44
N CYS A 70 -5.79 0.47 -18.21
CA CYS A 70 -6.90 -0.20 -17.52
C CYS A 70 -8.19 -0.11 -18.33
N GLY A 71 -8.56 1.09 -18.78
CA GLY A 71 -9.79 1.34 -19.54
C GLY A 71 -9.84 0.59 -20.87
N GLU A 72 -8.72 0.55 -21.59
CA GLU A 72 -8.59 -0.16 -22.87
C GLU A 72 -8.68 -1.69 -22.69
N LYS A 73 -8.07 -2.24 -21.63
CA LYS A 73 -7.95 -3.69 -21.45
C LYS A 73 -9.10 -4.34 -20.70
N HIS A 74 -9.71 -3.62 -19.74
CA HIS A 74 -10.70 -4.17 -18.80
C HIS A 74 -11.99 -3.32 -18.74
N GLY A 75 -12.24 -2.47 -19.73
CA GLY A 75 -13.35 -1.50 -19.73
C GLY A 75 -14.75 -2.11 -19.54
N ASP A 76 -14.93 -3.40 -19.88
CA ASP A 76 -16.15 -4.17 -19.66
C ASP A 76 -16.31 -4.66 -18.20
N VAL A 77 -15.21 -4.84 -17.48
CA VAL A 77 -15.19 -5.33 -16.08
C VAL A 77 -15.15 -4.17 -15.08
N LEU A 78 -14.43 -3.09 -15.39
CA LEU A 78 -14.25 -1.94 -14.49
C LEU A 78 -15.54 -1.37 -13.88
N PRO A 79 -16.70 -1.30 -14.57
CA PRO A 79 -17.94 -0.82 -13.98
C PRO A 79 -18.44 -1.63 -12.77
N TYR A 80 -17.95 -2.86 -12.61
CA TYR A 80 -18.34 -3.79 -11.56
C TYR A 80 -17.21 -4.05 -10.54
N MET A 81 -16.07 -3.36 -10.67
CA MET A 81 -14.97 -3.43 -9.71
C MET A 81 -15.28 -2.49 -8.54
N ASP A 82 -16.34 -2.78 -7.78
CA ASP A 82 -16.77 -1.98 -6.63
C ASP A 82 -17.10 -2.89 -5.43
N THR A 83 -17.06 -2.32 -4.23
CA THR A 83 -17.25 -3.06 -2.97
C THR A 83 -18.67 -3.57 -2.81
N VAL A 84 -19.68 -2.86 -3.34
CA VAL A 84 -21.08 -3.32 -3.32
C VAL A 84 -21.23 -4.62 -4.12
N SER A 85 -20.56 -4.69 -5.26
CA SER A 85 -20.54 -5.86 -6.13
C SER A 85 -19.74 -7.00 -5.49
N ALA A 86 -18.60 -6.72 -4.86
CA ALA A 86 -17.85 -7.72 -4.07
C ALA A 86 -18.67 -8.25 -2.87
N ALA A 87 -19.48 -7.41 -2.21
CA ALA A 87 -20.37 -7.84 -1.13
C ALA A 87 -21.49 -8.77 -1.63
N LYS A 88 -21.98 -8.57 -2.85
CA LYS A 88 -22.93 -9.50 -3.49
C LYS A 88 -22.27 -10.86 -3.76
N ASP A 89 -21.00 -10.88 -4.20
CA ASP A 89 -20.25 -12.13 -4.37
C ASP A 89 -20.10 -12.88 -3.04
N LEU A 90 -19.83 -12.16 -1.96
CA LEU A 90 -19.75 -12.73 -0.61
C LEU A 90 -21.08 -13.41 -0.20
N ASP A 91 -22.23 -12.87 -0.59
CA ASP A 91 -23.53 -13.52 -0.35
C ASP A 91 -23.75 -14.75 -1.25
N VAL A 92 -23.25 -14.74 -2.49
CA VAL A 92 -23.25 -15.93 -3.36
C VAL A 92 -22.39 -17.04 -2.75
N ILE A 93 -21.18 -16.71 -2.28
CA ILE A 93 -20.28 -17.66 -1.60
C ILE A 93 -20.95 -18.23 -0.34
N ARG A 94 -21.54 -17.38 0.51
CA ARG A 94 -22.28 -17.82 1.70
C ARG A 94 -23.36 -18.86 1.33
N ARG A 95 -24.14 -18.60 0.28
CA ARG A 95 -25.18 -19.52 -0.20
C ARG A 95 -24.60 -20.82 -0.74
N ALA A 96 -23.55 -20.75 -1.53
CA ALA A 96 -22.89 -21.93 -2.10
C ALA A 96 -22.32 -22.86 -1.01
N LEU A 97 -21.88 -22.30 0.11
CA LEU A 97 -21.42 -23.05 1.29
C LEU A 97 -22.56 -23.57 2.17
N GLY A 98 -23.82 -23.34 1.80
CA GLY A 98 -24.99 -23.78 2.58
C GLY A 98 -25.19 -23.03 3.91
N SER A 99 -24.43 -21.96 4.16
CA SER A 99 -24.52 -21.23 5.42
C SER A 99 -25.73 -20.29 5.43
N ARG A 100 -26.60 -20.37 6.44
CA ARG A 100 -27.75 -19.45 6.58
C ARG A 100 -27.33 -18.01 6.91
N GLN A 101 -26.26 -17.85 7.68
CA GLN A 101 -25.71 -16.55 8.09
C GLN A 101 -24.18 -16.59 8.06
N LEU A 102 -23.56 -15.49 7.65
CA LEU A 102 -22.12 -15.32 7.50
C LEU A 102 -21.42 -15.12 8.85
N ASN A 103 -20.31 -15.82 9.06
CA ASN A 103 -19.27 -15.42 10.02
C ASN A 103 -18.14 -14.84 9.17
N TYR A 104 -17.77 -13.58 9.41
CA TYR A 104 -16.79 -12.87 8.59
C TYR A 104 -15.70 -12.26 9.47
N PHE A 105 -14.46 -12.42 9.00
CA PHE A 105 -13.27 -11.78 9.54
C PHE A 105 -12.65 -10.95 8.42
N GLY A 106 -12.61 -9.63 8.59
CA GLY A 106 -12.05 -8.68 7.63
C GLY A 106 -10.90 -7.90 8.24
N TYR A 107 -9.84 -7.71 7.47
CA TYR A 107 -8.69 -6.89 7.82
C TYR A 107 -8.53 -5.76 6.80
N SER A 108 -8.17 -4.55 7.24
CA SER A 108 -7.93 -3.41 6.35
C SER A 108 -9.12 -3.16 5.41
N TYR A 109 -8.96 -3.12 4.08
CA TYR A 109 -10.07 -3.02 3.11
C TYR A 109 -11.18 -4.07 3.33
N GLY A 110 -10.85 -5.27 3.81
CA GLY A 110 -11.84 -6.28 4.19
C GLY A 110 -12.82 -5.78 5.25
N THR A 111 -12.44 -4.82 6.09
CA THR A 111 -13.36 -4.21 7.06
C THR A 111 -14.45 -3.39 6.37
N TYR A 112 -14.11 -2.63 5.32
CA TYR A 112 -15.05 -1.89 4.51
C TYR A 112 -16.00 -2.84 3.76
N LEU A 113 -15.46 -3.91 3.14
CA LEU A 113 -16.27 -4.96 2.53
C LEU A 113 -17.24 -5.61 3.53
N GLY A 114 -16.77 -5.92 4.75
CA GLY A 114 -17.60 -6.46 5.81
C GLY A 114 -18.71 -5.51 6.26
N ALA A 115 -18.42 -4.21 6.36
CA ALA A 115 -19.39 -3.18 6.70
C ALA A 115 -20.46 -3.01 5.59
N VAL A 116 -20.05 -2.97 4.32
CA VAL A 116 -20.96 -2.91 3.17
C VAL A 116 -21.84 -4.16 3.11
N TYR A 117 -21.27 -5.35 3.34
CA TYR A 117 -22.06 -6.58 3.44
C TYR A 117 -23.12 -6.52 4.55
N ALA A 118 -22.71 -6.09 5.75
CA ALA A 118 -23.62 -5.98 6.89
C ALA A 118 -24.72 -4.93 6.65
N LYS A 119 -24.45 -3.88 5.87
CA LYS A 119 -25.44 -2.89 5.47
C LYS A 119 -26.45 -3.45 4.46
N LEU A 120 -26.00 -4.24 3.48
CA LEU A 120 -26.85 -4.81 2.43
C LEU A 120 -27.65 -6.03 2.91
N TYR A 121 -27.09 -6.83 3.81
CA TYR A 121 -27.65 -8.11 4.26
C TYR A 121 -27.59 -8.25 5.80
N PRO A 122 -28.14 -7.30 6.57
CA PRO A 122 -28.02 -7.29 8.03
C PRO A 122 -28.56 -8.58 8.68
N GLU A 123 -29.63 -9.15 8.12
CA GLU A 123 -30.25 -10.39 8.61
C GLU A 123 -29.38 -11.65 8.37
N ARG A 124 -28.37 -11.53 7.50
CA ARG A 124 -27.49 -12.64 7.10
C ARG A 124 -26.15 -12.60 7.80
N VAL A 125 -25.91 -11.67 8.72
CA VAL A 125 -24.69 -11.64 9.52
C VAL A 125 -24.91 -12.39 10.83
N ARG A 126 -24.04 -13.37 11.14
CA ARG A 126 -24.01 -14.05 12.45
C ARG A 126 -22.95 -13.44 13.34
N ARG A 127 -21.72 -13.32 12.84
CA ARG A 127 -20.57 -12.74 13.54
C ARG A 127 -19.74 -11.93 12.55
N LEU A 128 -19.31 -10.76 13.00
CA LEU A 128 -18.49 -9.85 12.21
C LEU A 128 -17.33 -9.37 13.07
N VAL A 129 -16.12 -9.65 12.63
CA VAL A 129 -14.89 -9.14 13.25
C VAL A 129 -14.16 -8.32 12.20
N LEU A 130 -13.96 -7.04 12.51
CA LEU A 130 -13.32 -6.07 11.64
C LEU A 130 -12.07 -5.55 12.36
N ASP A 131 -10.88 -5.83 11.81
CA ASP A 131 -9.60 -5.43 12.38
C ASP A 131 -8.92 -4.40 11.47
N SER A 132 -8.43 -3.30 12.06
CA SER A 132 -7.90 -2.13 11.35
C SER A 132 -8.96 -1.51 10.42
N VAL A 133 -10.00 -0.96 11.05
CA VAL A 133 -11.25 -0.52 10.41
C VAL A 133 -11.02 0.67 9.48
N VAL A 134 -11.47 0.52 8.24
CA VAL A 134 -11.62 1.60 7.28
C VAL A 134 -12.93 2.33 7.58
N ASP A 135 -12.84 3.64 7.79
CA ASP A 135 -14.00 4.50 7.99
C ASP A 135 -14.76 4.68 6.67
N PRO A 136 -16.05 4.26 6.57
CA PRO A 136 -16.86 4.47 5.38
C PRO A 136 -17.09 5.94 5.02
N ASP A 137 -17.03 6.86 5.99
CA ASP A 137 -17.35 8.28 5.76
C ASP A 137 -16.18 9.03 5.09
N ASP A 138 -14.94 8.58 5.31
CA ASP A 138 -13.70 9.18 4.76
C ASP A 138 -12.94 8.21 3.83
N VAL A 139 -13.64 7.23 3.24
CA VAL A 139 -13.01 6.15 2.48
C VAL A 139 -12.22 6.68 1.28
N TRP A 140 -10.99 6.18 1.13
CA TRP A 140 -10.06 6.50 0.05
C TRP A 140 -9.42 7.89 0.12
N TYR A 141 -9.96 8.92 -0.54
CA TYR A 141 -9.21 10.18 -0.72
C TYR A 141 -8.81 10.83 0.61
N GLU A 142 -9.78 11.17 1.46
CA GLU A 142 -9.52 11.79 2.77
C GLU A 142 -8.74 10.84 3.70
N GLY A 143 -9.10 9.55 3.72
CA GLY A 143 -8.38 8.53 4.46
C GLY A 143 -6.90 8.41 4.06
N ASN A 144 -6.60 8.53 2.76
CA ASN A 144 -5.22 8.49 2.23
C ASN A 144 -4.45 9.76 2.61
N LEU A 145 -5.10 10.94 2.61
CA LEU A 145 -4.48 12.17 3.14
C LEU A 145 -4.16 12.04 4.64
N GLY A 146 -5.03 11.39 5.42
CA GLY A 146 -4.79 11.08 6.82
C GLY A 146 -3.64 10.09 7.03
N GLN A 147 -3.55 9.08 6.14
CA GLN A 147 -2.51 8.06 6.16
C GLN A 147 -1.10 8.64 6.01
N ASP A 148 -0.92 9.71 5.22
CA ASP A 148 0.36 10.39 5.06
C ASP A 148 0.97 10.83 6.40
N TYR A 149 0.15 11.41 7.30
CA TYR A 149 0.59 11.81 8.63
C TYR A 149 0.97 10.62 9.50
N ALA A 150 0.15 9.56 9.48
CA ALA A 150 0.38 8.37 10.27
C ALA A 150 1.69 7.68 9.86
N PHE A 151 1.97 7.57 8.56
CA PHE A 151 3.21 6.95 8.08
C PHE A 151 4.45 7.81 8.35
N ASP A 152 4.31 9.13 8.32
CA ASP A 152 5.41 10.01 8.72
C ASP A 152 5.74 9.87 10.22
N ASP A 153 4.72 9.77 11.09
CA ASP A 153 4.93 9.46 12.51
C ASP A 153 5.63 8.11 12.69
N ARG A 154 5.28 7.11 11.87
CA ARG A 154 5.93 5.79 11.88
C ARG A 154 7.37 5.85 11.37
N HIS A 155 7.67 6.69 10.38
CA HIS A 155 9.03 6.93 9.89
C HIS A 155 9.90 7.60 10.98
N LYS A 156 9.35 8.60 11.68
CA LYS A 156 10.00 9.21 12.86
C LYS A 156 10.22 8.20 13.98
N ALA A 157 9.25 7.32 14.23
CA ALA A 157 9.41 6.24 15.20
C ALA A 157 10.53 5.26 14.81
N PHE A 158 10.66 4.95 13.52
CA PHE A 158 11.78 4.17 12.99
C PHE A 158 13.12 4.87 13.24
N ALA A 159 13.24 6.16 12.89
CA ALA A 159 14.46 6.93 13.14
C ALA A 159 14.83 6.99 14.64
N ALA A 160 13.84 7.16 15.52
CA ALA A 160 14.04 7.11 16.96
C ALA A 160 14.48 5.74 17.46
N TRP A 161 13.93 4.66 16.89
CA TRP A 161 14.33 3.30 17.20
C TRP A 161 15.77 3.03 16.74
N VAL A 162 16.15 3.47 15.55
CA VAL A 162 17.54 3.36 15.06
C VAL A 162 18.50 4.13 15.98
N ALA A 163 18.15 5.37 16.37
CA ALA A 163 18.96 6.17 17.30
C ALA A 163 19.11 5.51 18.68
N LYS A 164 18.08 4.83 19.18
CA LYS A 164 18.13 4.07 20.43
C LYS A 164 19.09 2.86 20.32
N ASN A 165 19.28 2.32 19.12
CA ASN A 165 20.13 1.18 18.83
C ASN A 165 21.45 1.61 18.16
N ASP A 166 21.95 2.80 18.47
CA ASP A 166 23.17 3.36 17.86
C ASP A 166 24.41 2.47 18.02
N ALA A 167 24.53 1.72 19.13
CA ALA A 167 25.62 0.77 19.31
C ALA A 167 25.72 -0.29 18.20
N THR A 168 24.61 -0.60 17.53
CA THR A 168 24.54 -1.51 16.38
C THR A 168 24.73 -0.77 15.06
N TYR A 169 24.03 0.35 14.87
CA TYR A 169 23.92 0.99 13.56
C TYR A 169 24.98 2.09 13.32
N GLY A 170 25.43 2.78 14.37
CA GLY A 170 26.43 3.84 14.29
C GLY A 170 25.95 5.06 13.50
N LEU A 171 24.67 5.42 13.61
CA LEU A 171 24.03 6.54 12.89
C LEU A 171 23.81 7.78 13.78
N GLY A 172 24.18 7.69 15.06
CA GLY A 172 24.02 8.70 16.09
C GLY A 172 22.79 8.48 16.97
N THR A 173 22.83 9.07 18.16
CA THR A 173 21.77 8.94 19.19
C THR A 173 20.67 10.00 19.11
N ASP A 174 20.70 10.88 18.10
CA ASP A 174 19.71 11.94 17.90
C ASP A 174 18.73 11.53 16.78
N PRO A 175 17.46 11.21 17.10
CA PRO A 175 16.47 10.78 16.11
C PRO A 175 16.32 11.73 14.91
N ALA A 176 16.37 13.05 15.15
CA ALA A 176 16.20 14.03 14.08
C ALA A 176 17.39 14.03 13.11
N ARG A 177 18.61 13.74 13.60
CA ARG A 177 19.80 13.59 12.74
C ARG A 177 19.78 12.29 11.95
N VAL A 178 19.24 11.22 12.54
CA VAL A 178 19.04 9.94 11.87
C VAL A 178 18.01 10.08 10.76
N GLU A 179 16.86 10.71 11.01
CA GLU A 179 15.84 11.02 10.01
C GLU A 179 16.43 11.90 8.88
N ALA A 180 17.16 12.96 9.23
CA ALA A 180 17.83 13.79 8.23
C ALA A 180 18.88 13.01 7.41
N ALA A 181 19.53 11.99 7.98
CA ALA A 181 20.43 11.11 7.25
C ALA A 181 19.69 10.23 6.24
N TRP A 182 18.48 9.78 6.57
CA TRP A 182 17.63 9.02 5.65
C TRP A 182 17.23 9.89 4.44
N TYR A 183 16.81 11.14 4.67
CA TYR A 183 16.51 12.06 3.57
C TYR A 183 17.74 12.43 2.72
N ARG A 184 18.94 12.47 3.31
CA ARG A 184 20.19 12.62 2.53
C ARG A 184 20.45 11.40 1.65
N MET A 185 20.27 10.19 2.17
CA MET A 185 20.35 8.95 1.39
C MET A 185 19.34 8.95 0.23
N ARG A 186 18.08 9.32 0.49
CA ARG A 186 17.05 9.50 -0.55
C ARG A 186 17.50 10.46 -1.65
N ALA A 187 18.06 11.62 -1.28
CA ALA A 187 18.56 12.60 -2.24
C ALA A 187 19.80 12.09 -3.03
N ASP A 188 20.63 11.26 -2.40
CA ASP A 188 21.78 10.62 -3.07
C ASP A 188 21.31 9.64 -4.15
N VAL A 189 20.37 8.74 -3.82
CA VAL A 189 19.83 7.76 -4.79
C VAL A 189 18.95 8.40 -5.86
N ALA A 190 18.31 9.55 -5.58
CA ALA A 190 17.62 10.35 -6.59
C ALA A 190 18.56 10.83 -7.71
N ARG A 191 19.82 11.13 -7.38
CA ARG A 191 20.84 11.57 -8.34
C ARG A 191 21.53 10.42 -9.03
N LYS A 192 21.82 9.36 -8.27
CA LYS A 192 22.50 8.16 -8.76
C LYS A 192 21.86 6.93 -8.11
N PRO A 193 20.96 6.23 -8.82
CA PRO A 193 20.32 5.03 -8.30
C PRO A 193 21.33 4.02 -7.76
N ALA A 194 21.09 3.50 -6.56
CA ALA A 194 21.96 2.49 -5.97
C ALA A 194 21.84 1.19 -6.78
N GLY A 195 22.99 0.62 -7.15
CA GLY A 195 23.06 -0.54 -8.04
C GLY A 195 22.51 -0.30 -9.45
N GLY A 196 22.19 0.94 -9.82
CA GLY A 196 21.47 1.24 -11.07
C GLY A 196 19.97 0.94 -11.02
N THR A 197 19.45 0.52 -9.86
CA THR A 197 18.06 0.03 -9.72
C THR A 197 17.27 0.83 -8.68
N VAL A 198 17.87 1.13 -7.51
CA VAL A 198 17.13 1.78 -6.41
C VAL A 198 17.26 3.29 -6.53
N GLY A 199 16.25 3.94 -7.10
CA GLY A 199 16.08 5.38 -7.11
C GLY A 199 15.35 5.90 -5.86
N ALA A 200 14.95 7.18 -5.86
CA ALA A 200 14.25 7.78 -4.72
C ALA A 200 12.89 7.12 -4.44
N SER A 201 12.15 6.79 -5.49
CA SER A 201 10.82 6.17 -5.39
C SER A 201 10.92 4.72 -4.92
N GLU A 202 11.88 3.95 -5.43
CA GLU A 202 12.15 2.58 -4.98
C GLU A 202 12.62 2.55 -3.52
N LEU A 203 13.43 3.53 -3.10
CA LEU A 203 13.84 3.64 -1.70
C LEU A 203 12.64 3.91 -0.79
N GLU A 204 11.73 4.82 -1.17
CA GLU A 204 10.51 5.05 -0.40
C GLU A 204 9.65 3.80 -0.30
N ASP A 205 9.42 3.10 -1.41
CA ASP A 205 8.66 1.84 -1.43
C ASP A 205 9.28 0.79 -0.51
N THR A 206 10.62 0.71 -0.48
CA THR A 206 11.36 -0.24 0.36
C THR A 206 11.14 0.01 1.86
N PHE A 207 11.02 1.28 2.28
CA PHE A 207 10.84 1.64 3.69
C PHE A 207 9.37 1.68 4.12
N LEU A 208 8.43 1.76 3.18
CA LEU A 208 6.99 1.83 3.43
C LEU A 208 6.46 0.62 4.25
N PRO A 209 6.85 -0.65 3.99
CA PRO A 209 6.48 -1.79 4.83
C PRO A 209 6.83 -1.63 6.31
N GLY A 210 7.89 -0.88 6.64
CA GLY A 210 8.26 -0.56 8.03
C GLY A 210 7.21 0.28 8.77
N GLY A 211 6.37 1.02 8.03
CA GLY A 211 5.20 1.71 8.59
C GLY A 211 4.16 0.74 9.15
N TYR A 212 3.95 -0.39 8.45
CA TYR A 212 3.00 -1.44 8.82
C TYR A 212 3.51 -2.39 9.90
N TYR A 213 4.79 -2.79 9.85
CA TYR A 213 5.32 -3.83 10.74
C TYR A 213 6.76 -3.55 11.19
N ASN A 214 6.95 -3.45 12.51
CA ASN A 214 8.26 -3.21 13.12
C ASN A 214 9.29 -4.33 12.86
N GLY A 215 8.84 -5.53 12.50
CA GLY A 215 9.76 -6.64 12.22
C GLY A 215 10.67 -6.40 11.01
N TYR A 216 10.32 -5.45 10.13
CA TYR A 216 11.18 -5.02 9.03
C TYR A 216 12.28 -4.05 9.47
N TRP A 217 12.14 -3.40 10.63
CA TRP A 217 13.05 -2.32 11.05
C TRP A 217 14.52 -2.74 11.15
N PRO A 218 14.90 -3.92 11.67
CA PRO A 218 16.30 -4.33 11.71
C PRO A 218 16.94 -4.37 10.32
N TYR A 219 16.29 -5.00 9.35
CA TYR A 219 16.78 -5.11 7.97
C TYR A 219 16.90 -3.74 7.28
N LEU A 220 15.88 -2.89 7.43
CA LEU A 220 15.89 -1.54 6.88
C LEU A 220 16.99 -0.67 7.51
N ALA A 221 17.22 -0.82 8.82
CA ALA A 221 18.26 -0.09 9.54
C ALA A 221 19.67 -0.56 9.19
N GLU A 222 19.87 -1.86 8.96
CA GLU A 222 21.14 -2.44 8.50
C GLU A 222 21.52 -1.87 7.13
N ALA A 223 20.61 -1.94 6.14
CA ALA A 223 20.85 -1.41 4.80
C ALA A 223 21.03 0.12 4.81
N PHE A 224 20.24 0.84 5.61
CA PHE A 224 20.40 2.27 5.81
C PHE A 224 21.78 2.62 6.37
N ALA A 225 22.23 1.92 7.41
CA ALA A 225 23.52 2.15 8.04
C ALA A 225 24.68 1.83 7.09
N ALA A 226 24.61 0.71 6.38
CA ALA A 226 25.61 0.30 5.40
C ALA A 226 25.77 1.35 4.28
N TYR A 227 24.66 1.85 3.72
CA TYR A 227 24.73 2.88 2.69
C TYR A 227 25.27 4.21 3.21
N VAL A 228 24.83 4.67 4.39
CA VAL A 228 25.26 5.97 4.92
C VAL A 228 26.75 5.98 5.29
N LYS A 229 27.26 4.88 5.87
CA LYS A 229 28.66 4.80 6.32
C LYS A 229 29.61 4.47 5.18
N ASP A 230 29.25 3.48 4.36
CA ASP A 230 30.19 2.83 3.46
C ASP A 230 29.81 2.97 1.98
N ARG A 231 28.68 3.64 1.68
CA ARG A 231 28.11 3.75 0.32
C ARG A 231 27.82 2.38 -0.31
N ASP A 232 27.49 1.41 0.52
CA ASP A 232 27.10 0.07 0.10
C ASP A 232 25.74 0.12 -0.62
N ALA A 233 25.81 0.11 -1.95
CA ALA A 233 24.64 0.10 -2.81
C ALA A 233 23.97 -1.28 -2.88
N GLU A 234 24.72 -2.37 -2.64
CA GLU A 234 24.21 -3.73 -2.71
C GLU A 234 23.22 -3.98 -1.57
N ALA A 235 23.52 -3.48 -0.36
CA ALA A 235 22.62 -3.56 0.77
C ALA A 235 21.24 -2.92 0.49
N LEU A 236 21.20 -1.79 -0.24
CA LEU A 236 19.94 -1.16 -0.64
C LEU A 236 19.19 -1.95 -1.72
N VAL A 237 19.92 -2.55 -2.67
CA VAL A 237 19.31 -3.41 -3.70
C VAL A 237 18.69 -4.64 -3.06
N GLU A 238 19.39 -5.28 -2.10
CA GLU A 238 18.89 -6.47 -1.41
C GLU A 238 17.57 -6.19 -0.65
N VAL A 239 17.49 -5.11 0.13
CA VAL A 239 16.23 -4.79 0.82
C VAL A 239 15.13 -4.34 -0.15
N TYR A 240 15.48 -3.71 -1.27
CA TYR A 240 14.51 -3.38 -2.33
C TYR A 240 13.91 -4.65 -2.94
N GLU A 241 14.74 -5.61 -3.37
CA GLU A 241 14.27 -6.86 -3.96
C GLU A 241 13.37 -7.66 -3.01
N ASN A 242 13.66 -7.61 -1.70
CA ASN A 242 12.88 -8.34 -0.69
C ASN A 242 11.59 -7.63 -0.27
N PHE A 243 11.56 -6.30 -0.22
CA PHE A 243 10.47 -5.55 0.43
C PHE A 243 9.80 -4.49 -0.45
N GLY A 244 10.50 -3.93 -1.44
CA GLY A 244 10.01 -2.82 -2.28
C GLY A 244 9.64 -3.23 -3.70
N ALA A 245 10.27 -4.27 -4.25
CA ALA A 245 10.05 -4.70 -5.63
C ALA A 245 8.64 -5.27 -5.83
N VAL A 246 8.01 -4.87 -6.94
CA VAL A 246 6.66 -5.30 -7.30
C VAL A 246 6.76 -6.47 -8.29
N ASP A 247 6.19 -7.61 -7.91
CA ASP A 247 6.07 -8.77 -8.79
C ASP A 247 4.73 -8.80 -9.55
N ALA A 248 4.47 -9.87 -10.30
CA ALA A 248 3.22 -10.02 -11.04
C ALA A 248 1.96 -10.05 -10.14
N SER A 249 2.08 -10.51 -8.90
CA SER A 249 0.99 -10.47 -7.92
C SER A 249 0.75 -9.04 -7.45
N GLY A 250 1.82 -8.26 -7.26
CA GLY A 250 1.75 -6.83 -6.96
C GLY A 250 1.12 -6.02 -8.10
N ASP A 251 1.46 -6.31 -9.36
CA ASP A 251 0.83 -5.69 -10.54
C ASP A 251 -0.69 -5.97 -10.60
N ASN A 252 -1.09 -7.21 -10.31
CA ASN A 252 -2.50 -7.57 -10.18
C ASN A 252 -3.16 -6.81 -9.01
N GLY A 253 -2.51 -6.80 -7.85
CA GLY A 253 -2.98 -6.09 -6.66
C GLY A 253 -3.20 -4.61 -6.91
N TYR A 254 -2.26 -3.93 -7.56
CA TYR A 254 -2.38 -2.51 -7.89
C TYR A 254 -3.47 -2.22 -8.92
N SER A 255 -3.61 -3.09 -9.93
CA SER A 255 -4.69 -2.98 -10.92
C SER A 255 -6.07 -3.11 -10.27
N VAL A 256 -6.22 -4.02 -9.31
CA VAL A 256 -7.47 -4.16 -8.54
C VAL A 256 -7.68 -3.00 -7.58
N TYR A 257 -6.63 -2.59 -6.87
CA TYR A 257 -6.66 -1.49 -5.91
C TYR A 257 -7.17 -0.19 -6.55
N THR A 258 -6.58 0.22 -7.67
CA THR A 258 -7.00 1.43 -8.40
C THR A 258 -8.40 1.28 -8.99
N ALA A 259 -8.75 0.11 -9.54
CA ALA A 259 -10.09 -0.15 -10.06
C ALA A 259 -11.17 -0.03 -8.97
N VAL A 260 -10.97 -0.64 -7.79
CA VAL A 260 -11.93 -0.61 -6.67
C VAL A 260 -12.13 0.81 -6.16
N GLN A 261 -11.03 1.50 -5.87
CA GLN A 261 -11.08 2.83 -5.30
C GLN A 261 -11.76 3.87 -6.20
N CYS A 262 -11.49 3.81 -7.51
CA CYS A 262 -12.12 4.70 -8.49
C CYS A 262 -13.64 4.49 -8.61
N ARG A 263 -14.15 3.35 -8.13
CA ARG A 263 -15.58 3.01 -8.19
C ARG A 263 -16.30 3.20 -6.86
N ASP A 264 -15.59 3.13 -5.75
CA ASP A 264 -16.19 3.16 -4.41
C ASP A 264 -16.41 4.57 -3.87
N ALA A 265 -15.64 5.58 -4.31
CA ALA A 265 -15.83 6.96 -3.88
C ALA A 265 -15.60 7.97 -5.01
N GLY A 266 -16.08 9.19 -4.79
CA GLY A 266 -15.75 10.33 -5.64
C GLY A 266 -14.35 10.83 -5.35
N TRP A 267 -13.56 11.05 -6.40
CA TRP A 267 -12.21 11.60 -6.32
C TRP A 267 -12.16 13.01 -6.90
N PRO A 268 -11.26 13.91 -6.44
CA PRO A 268 -11.16 15.24 -7.04
C PRO A 268 -10.71 15.17 -8.50
N GLU A 269 -11.52 15.71 -9.42
CA GLU A 269 -11.19 15.68 -10.85
C GLU A 269 -10.06 16.65 -11.23
N ARG A 270 -9.84 17.69 -10.43
CA ARG A 270 -8.87 18.74 -10.71
C ARG A 270 -7.53 18.42 -10.06
N TRP A 271 -6.51 18.22 -10.87
CA TRP A 271 -5.13 18.03 -10.41
C TRP A 271 -4.60 19.13 -9.48
N SER A 272 -5.12 20.36 -9.58
CA SER A 272 -4.77 21.43 -8.65
C SER A 272 -5.15 21.14 -7.19
N THR A 273 -6.22 20.37 -6.95
CA THR A 273 -6.64 19.95 -5.61
C THR A 273 -5.58 19.02 -5.01
N TRP A 274 -5.32 17.90 -5.69
CA TRP A 274 -4.23 16.97 -5.35
C TRP A 274 -2.91 17.69 -5.07
N ARG A 275 -2.43 18.50 -6.01
CA ARG A 275 -1.19 19.27 -5.83
C ARG A 275 -1.20 20.13 -4.57
N ASN A 276 -2.29 20.85 -4.31
CA ASN A 276 -2.37 21.75 -3.16
C ASN A 276 -2.40 20.99 -1.83
N ASP A 277 -3.11 19.87 -1.80
CA ASP A 277 -3.21 19.00 -0.63
C ASP A 277 -1.87 18.31 -0.36
N SER A 278 -1.25 17.68 -1.37
CA SER A 278 0.08 17.07 -1.26
C SER A 278 1.15 18.09 -0.85
N ARG A 279 1.14 19.31 -1.40
CA ARG A 279 2.09 20.37 -0.97
C ARG A 279 1.86 20.83 0.47
N ARG A 280 0.61 20.84 0.94
CA ARG A 280 0.28 21.22 2.32
C ARG A 280 0.74 20.14 3.29
N ILE A 281 0.48 18.88 2.98
CA ILE A 281 0.79 17.72 3.83
C ILE A 281 2.30 17.44 3.82
N HIS A 282 2.96 17.46 2.67
CA HIS A 282 4.40 17.17 2.55
C HIS A 282 5.29 18.11 3.38
N LYS A 283 4.83 19.33 3.68
CA LYS A 283 5.53 20.24 4.60
C LYS A 283 5.59 19.73 6.05
N LYS A 284 4.65 18.87 6.44
CA LYS A 284 4.48 18.34 7.79
C LYS A 284 4.81 16.85 7.88
N ALA A 285 4.47 16.10 6.83
CA ALA A 285 4.54 14.65 6.76
C ALA A 285 5.24 14.16 5.46
N PRO A 286 6.50 14.54 5.23
CA PRO A 286 7.16 14.34 3.93
C PRO A 286 7.36 12.88 3.51
N PHE A 287 7.44 11.92 4.44
CA PHE A 287 7.90 10.55 4.17
C PHE A 287 7.27 9.88 2.95
N MET A 288 5.93 9.81 2.86
CA MET A 288 5.25 9.15 1.75
C MET A 288 4.26 10.02 0.97
N THR A 289 4.05 11.29 1.35
CA THR A 289 2.96 12.13 0.79
C THR A 289 2.88 12.07 -0.74
N TRP A 290 4.00 12.33 -1.43
CA TRP A 290 3.98 12.36 -2.89
C TRP A 290 3.93 10.97 -3.52
N ASN A 291 4.59 9.97 -2.93
CA ASN A 291 4.48 8.60 -3.39
C ASN A 291 3.02 8.11 -3.31
N ASN A 292 2.36 8.34 -2.17
CA ASN A 292 0.94 8.06 -1.96
C ASN A 292 0.05 8.84 -2.93
N THR A 293 0.39 10.09 -3.23
CA THR A 293 -0.31 10.89 -4.25
C THR A 293 -0.27 10.19 -5.61
N TRP A 294 0.89 9.74 -6.07
CA TRP A 294 1.02 9.08 -7.38
C TRP A 294 0.42 7.67 -7.41
N TYR A 295 0.43 6.97 -6.29
CA TYR A 295 -0.17 5.65 -6.15
C TYR A 295 -1.71 5.69 -6.25
N ASN A 296 -2.31 6.86 -6.10
CA ASN A 296 -3.76 7.07 -6.15
C ASN A 296 -4.22 8.00 -7.29
N ALA A 297 -3.30 8.57 -8.07
CA ALA A 297 -3.56 9.59 -9.09
C ALA A 297 -4.21 9.04 -10.37
#